data_AF-A0A2M8PMR9-F1
#
_entry.id   AF-A0A2M8PMR9-F1
#
_cell.length_a   1.000
_cell.length_b   1.000
_cell.length_c   1.000
_cell.angle_alpha   90.00
_cell.angle_beta   90.00
_cell.angle_gamma   90.00
#
_symmetry.space_group_name_H-M   'P 1'
#
loop_
_entity.id
_entity.type
_entity.pdbx_description
1 polymer ?
#
loop_
_entity_poly.entity_id
_entity_poly.type
_entity_poly.pdbx_seq_one_letter_code
_entity_poly.pdbx_strand_id
1 'polypeptide(L)'
;MQWNDAGRIVADEWLRIAEIRDEIELDEWVVMPNHFHGILVLTTNVGAIHESPLRMTVTQRRNMAVPKIIGRFKMLSAKCINIIRGTPGAKIWQRNYYEHIIR
;
A
#
# COMPACT_ATOMS: atom_id res chain seq x y z
N MET A 1 -11.96 17.76 7.85
CA MET A 1 -12.03 16.49 8.61
C MET A 1 -10.79 16.40 9.49
N GLN A 2 -10.91 16.15 10.80
CA GLN A 2 -9.76 16.07 11.70
C GLN A 2 -9.32 14.61 11.84
N TRP A 3 -8.03 14.31 11.62
CA TRP A 3 -7.53 12.93 11.69
C TRP A 3 -7.40 12.46 13.15
N ASN A 4 -7.87 11.24 13.41
CA ASN A 4 -7.54 10.51 14.63
C ASN A 4 -6.18 9.82 14.50
N ASP A 5 -5.70 9.20 15.57
CA ASP A 5 -4.38 8.55 15.60
C ASP A 5 -4.22 7.47 14.54
N ALA A 6 -5.29 6.72 14.24
CA ALA A 6 -5.24 5.72 13.18
C ALA A 6 -5.05 6.37 11.81
N GLY A 7 -5.75 7.48 11.53
CA GLY A 7 -5.58 8.22 10.29
C GLY A 7 -4.17 8.81 10.13
N ARG A 8 -3.58 9.29 11.22
CA ARG A 8 -2.17 9.76 11.25
C ARG A 8 -1.21 8.62 10.93
N ILE A 9 -1.37 7.45 11.57
CA ILE A 9 -0.54 6.27 11.29
C ILE A 9 -0.64 5.86 9.81
N VAL A 10 -1.84 5.88 9.23
CA VAL A 10 -2.03 5.56 7.81
C VAL A 10 -1.30 6.56 6.93
N ALA A 11 -1.40 7.86 7.20
CA ALA A 11 -0.70 8.90 6.47
C ALA A 11 0.83 8.75 6.59
N ASP A 12 1.35 8.56 7.80
CA ASP A 12 2.79 8.42 8.05
C ASP A 12 3.37 7.19 7.33
N GLU A 13 2.67 6.04 7.40
CA GLU A 13 3.11 4.83 6.71
C GLU A 13 2.98 4.94 5.18
N TRP A 14 2.08 5.77 4.66
CA TRP A 14 1.99 6.06 3.23
C TRP A 14 3.20 6.87 2.77
N LEU A 15 3.50 7.97 3.45
CA LEU A 15 4.66 8.84 3.13
C LEU A 15 5.99 8.09 3.18
N ARG A 16 6.15 7.18 4.15
CA ARG A 16 7.32 6.29 4.26
C ARG A 16 7.55 5.39 3.04
N ILE A 17 6.56 5.19 2.17
CA ILE A 17 6.74 4.38 0.96
C ILE A 17 7.76 5.03 0.02
N ALA A 18 7.62 6.34 -0.21
CA ALA A 18 8.55 7.11 -1.06
C ALA A 18 9.96 7.19 -0.44
N GLU A 19 10.07 7.24 0.89
CA GLU A 19 11.38 7.28 1.57
C GLU A 19 12.19 5.99 1.41
N ILE A 20 11.53 4.86 1.17
CA ILE A 20 12.18 3.53 1.16
C ILE A 20 12.48 3.05 -0.26
N ARG A 21 11.81 3.61 -1.26
CA ARG A 21 11.91 3.15 -2.65
C ARG A 21 12.06 4.34 -3.58
N ASP A 22 13.29 4.53 -4.06
CA ASP A 22 13.61 5.53 -5.08
C ASP A 22 12.82 5.32 -6.38
N GLU A 23 12.35 4.09 -6.63
CA GLU A 23 11.51 3.76 -7.77
C GLU A 23 10.02 4.18 -7.65
N ILE A 24 9.64 4.89 -6.58
CA ILE A 24 8.25 5.28 -6.27
C ILE A 24 8.14 6.76 -5.95
N GLU A 25 7.22 7.43 -6.62
CA GLU A 25 6.72 8.76 -6.27
C GLU A 25 5.26 8.66 -5.81
N LEU A 26 4.88 9.50 -4.85
CA LEU A 26 3.51 9.60 -4.35
C LEU A 26 2.87 10.86 -4.90
N ASP A 27 1.70 10.71 -5.50
CA ASP A 27 0.86 11.82 -5.95
C ASP A 27 -0.33 11.95 -4.98
N GLU A 28 -1.47 12.49 -5.41
CA GLU A 28 -2.64 12.72 -4.54
C GLU A 28 -3.09 11.48 -3.73
N TRP A 29 -3.41 11.71 -2.46
CA TRP A 29 -3.89 10.68 -1.55
C TRP A 29 -4.82 11.26 -0.48
N VAL A 30 -5.68 10.39 0.07
CA VAL A 30 -6.65 10.77 1.10
C VAL A 30 -6.94 9.60 2.04
N VAL A 31 -7.00 9.93 3.33
CA VAL A 31 -7.47 9.04 4.39
C VAL A 31 -8.93 9.38 4.71
N MET A 32 -9.84 8.43 4.48
CA MET A 32 -11.25 8.52 4.85
C MET A 32 -11.57 7.58 6.03
N PRO A 33 -12.67 7.80 6.76
CA PRO A 33 -13.04 6.95 7.90
C PRO A 33 -13.16 5.45 7.59
N ASN A 34 -13.49 5.09 6.35
CA ASN A 34 -13.74 3.72 5.92
C ASN A 34 -12.71 3.17 4.91
N HIS A 35 -11.90 4.02 4.27
CA HIS A 35 -10.90 3.57 3.31
C HIS A 35 -9.77 4.57 3.11
N PHE A 36 -8.73 4.11 2.43
CA PHE A 36 -7.61 4.92 1.96
C PHE A 36 -7.59 4.90 0.44
N HIS A 37 -7.34 6.03 -0.18
CA HIS A 37 -7.10 6.16 -1.61
C HIS A 37 -5.79 6.90 -1.84
N GLY A 38 -4.99 6.44 -2.78
CA GLY A 38 -3.71 7.07 -3.09
C GLY A 38 -3.27 6.75 -4.51
N ILE A 39 -2.64 7.73 -5.14
CA ILE A 39 -1.99 7.59 -6.44
C ILE A 39 -0.50 7.40 -6.19
N LEU A 40 0.08 6.40 -6.86
CA LEU A 40 1.51 6.13 -6.84
C LEU A 40 2.02 6.10 -8.27
N VAL A 41 3.19 6.69 -8.49
CA VAL A 41 3.87 6.72 -9.77
C VAL A 41 5.10 5.81 -9.68
N LEU A 42 5.22 4.91 -10.65
CA LEU A 42 6.35 4.00 -10.78
C LEU A 42 7.33 4.63 -11.76
N THR A 43 8.46 5.14 -11.24
CA THR A 43 9.42 5.93 -12.05
C THR A 43 10.36 5.05 -12.88
N THR A 44 10.51 3.78 -12.49
CA THR A 44 11.29 2.80 -13.26
C THR A 44 10.40 1.98 -14.16
N ASN A 45 10.98 1.43 -15.23
CA ASN A 45 10.32 0.49 -16.14
C ASN A 45 10.08 -0.84 -15.40
N VAL A 46 9.12 -0.85 -14.49
CA VAL A 46 8.60 -2.04 -13.84
C VAL A 46 7.86 -2.81 -14.91
N GLY A 47 8.50 -3.86 -15.43
CA GLY A 47 7.95 -4.66 -16.52
C GLY A 47 6.50 -5.03 -16.21
N ALA A 48 5.56 -4.41 -16.91
CA ALA A 48 4.16 -4.76 -16.83
C ALA A 48 4.07 -6.22 -17.30
N ILE A 49 3.82 -7.14 -16.37
CA ILE A 49 3.50 -8.51 -16.74
C ILE A 49 2.10 -8.43 -17.30
N HIS A 50 2.01 -8.15 -18.60
CA HIS A 50 0.78 -8.23 -19.37
C HIS A 50 0.13 -9.56 -19.01
N GLU A 51 -1.11 -9.47 -18.56
CA GLU A 51 -1.98 -10.53 -18.09
C GLU A 51 -2.01 -11.73 -19.04
N SER A 52 -1.00 -12.58 -18.94
CA SER A 52 -1.01 -13.92 -19.45
C SER A 52 -1.54 -14.81 -18.34
N PRO A 53 -2.49 -15.73 -18.60
CA PRO A 53 -3.03 -16.65 -17.60
C PRO A 53 -2.01 -17.69 -17.10
N LEU A 54 -0.73 -17.50 -17.42
CA LEU A 54 0.36 -18.33 -16.97
C LEU A 54 0.54 -18.17 -15.46
N ARG A 55 0.59 -19.30 -14.75
CA ARG A 55 0.98 -19.35 -13.34
C ARG A 55 2.29 -18.59 -13.17
N MET A 56 2.23 -17.44 -12.50
CA MET A 56 3.41 -16.63 -12.25
C MET A 56 4.46 -17.46 -11.54
N THR A 57 5.67 -17.46 -12.08
CA THR A 57 6.85 -18.05 -11.44
C THR A 57 7.14 -17.34 -10.12
N VAL A 58 7.83 -18.03 -9.20
CA VAL A 58 8.27 -17.43 -7.92
C VAL A 58 9.09 -16.16 -8.18
N THR A 59 9.93 -16.16 -9.22
CA THR A 59 10.73 -15.01 -9.66
C THR A 59 9.87 -13.83 -10.11
N GLN A 60 8.83 -14.06 -10.92
CA GLN A 60 7.91 -13.00 -11.35
C GLN A 60 7.15 -12.37 -10.18
N ARG A 61 6.67 -13.16 -9.21
CA ARG A 61 6.02 -12.60 -8.01
C ARG A 61 6.99 -11.78 -7.15
N ARG A 62 8.25 -12.21 -7.08
CA ARG A 62 9.31 -11.46 -6.41
C ARG A 62 9.64 -10.14 -7.10
N ASN A 63 9.19 -9.90 -8.33
CA ASN A 63 9.47 -8.66 -9.05
C ASN A 63 8.28 -7.69 -9.08
N MET A 64 7.12 -8.04 -8.52
CA MET A 64 5.97 -7.13 -8.49
C MET A 64 6.18 -6.01 -7.47
N ALA A 65 6.13 -4.76 -7.93
CA ALA A 65 6.29 -3.58 -7.08
C ALA A 65 5.02 -3.30 -6.25
N VAL A 66 3.88 -3.11 -6.90
CA VAL A 66 2.63 -2.68 -6.25
C VAL A 66 2.17 -3.62 -5.13
N PRO A 67 2.05 -4.95 -5.32
CA PRO A 67 1.59 -5.85 -4.26
C PRO A 67 2.52 -5.87 -3.03
N LYS A 68 3.83 -5.69 -3.22
CA LYS A 68 4.79 -5.60 -2.11
C LYS A 68 4.62 -4.30 -1.32
N ILE A 69 4.46 -3.20 -2.03
CA ILE A 69 4.26 -1.87 -1.45
C ILE A 69 2.98 -1.87 -0.61
N ILE A 70 1.86 -2.25 -1.22
CA ILE A 70 0.56 -2.29 -0.56
C ILE A 70 0.54 -3.31 0.59
N GLY A 71 1.19 -4.46 0.42
CA GLY A 71 1.35 -5.45 1.49
C GLY A 71 2.07 -4.90 2.72
N ARG A 72 3.23 -4.24 2.51
CA ARG A 72 4.00 -3.61 3.59
C ARG A 72 3.21 -2.49 4.26
N PHE A 73 2.60 -1.61 3.46
CA PHE A 73 1.78 -0.50 3.93
C PHE A 73 0.64 -0.98 4.85
N LYS A 74 -0.16 -1.96 4.38
CA LYS A 74 -1.27 -2.51 5.16
C LYS A 74 -0.80 -3.21 6.43
N MET A 75 0.32 -3.92 6.36
CA MET A 75 0.89 -4.64 7.51
C MET A 75 1.36 -3.68 8.61
N LEU A 76 2.16 -2.67 8.26
CA LEU A 76 2.76 -1.77 9.25
C LEU A 76 1.72 -0.84 9.87
N SER A 77 0.85 -0.25 9.05
CA SER A 77 -0.24 0.57 9.55
C SER A 77 -1.16 -0.22 10.49
N ALA A 78 -1.56 -1.45 10.11
CA ALA A 78 -2.38 -2.30 10.96
C ALA A 78 -1.68 -2.68 12.27
N LYS A 79 -0.37 -2.97 12.22
CA LYS A 79 0.42 -3.29 13.41
C LYS A 79 0.44 -2.12 14.39
N CYS A 80 0.77 -0.91 13.92
CA CYS A 80 0.80 0.29 14.75
C CYS A 80 -0.58 0.63 15.32
N ILE A 81 -1.64 0.57 14.49
CA ILE A 81 -3.02 0.81 14.93
C ILE A 81 -3.42 -0.19 16.02
N ASN A 82 -3.10 -1.47 15.85
CA ASN A 82 -3.44 -2.49 16.82
C ASN A 82 -2.70 -2.34 18.16
N ILE A 83 -1.45 -1.85 18.13
CA ILE A 83 -0.68 -1.55 19.35
C ILE A 83 -1.38 -0.42 20.14
N ILE A 84 -1.73 0.69 19.48
CA ILE A 84 -2.36 1.83 20.18
C ILE A 84 -3.77 1.51 20.68
N ARG A 85 -4.49 0.61 19.99
CA ARG A 85 -5.84 0.18 20.37
C ARG A 85 -5.86 -0.93 21.42
N GLY A 86 -4.72 -1.53 21.75
CA GLY A 86 -4.67 -2.72 22.62
C GLY A 86 -5.34 -3.94 22.00
N THR A 87 -5.42 -4.01 20.66
CA THR A 87 -6.04 -5.13 19.92
C THR A 87 -5.06 -5.83 18.96
N PRO A 88 -3.93 -6.40 19.43
CA PRO A 88 -3.00 -7.13 18.58
C PRO A 88 -3.70 -8.21 17.73
N GLY A 89 -3.43 -8.21 16.42
CA GLY A 89 -3.98 -9.20 15.49
C GLY A 89 -5.39 -8.93 14.97
N ALA A 90 -6.08 -7.89 15.46
CA ALA A 90 -7.36 -7.49 14.89
C ALA A 90 -7.19 -7.05 13.42
N LYS A 91 -8.18 -7.42 12.59
CA LYS A 91 -8.16 -7.07 11.16
C LYS A 91 -8.53 -5.60 10.99
N ILE A 92 -7.59 -4.80 10.50
CA ILE A 92 -7.81 -3.39 10.17
C ILE A 92 -8.18 -3.22 8.69
N TRP A 93 -7.49 -3.93 7.81
CA TRP A 93 -7.71 -3.86 6.37
C TRP A 93 -8.47 -5.07 5.83
N GLN A 94 -9.26 -4.85 4.78
CA GLN A 94 -9.77 -5.93 3.94
C GLN A 94 -8.61 -6.67 3.26
N ARG A 95 -8.80 -7.94 2.86
CA ARG A 95 -7.73 -8.74 2.22
C ARG A 95 -7.27 -8.11 0.88
N ASN A 96 -8.23 -7.75 0.04
CA ASN A 96 -7.96 -7.23 -1.30
C ASN A 96 -7.71 -5.71 -1.26
N TYR A 97 -7.32 -5.17 -2.40
CA TYR A 97 -7.22 -3.74 -2.67
C TYR A 97 -7.61 -3.50 -4.13
N TYR A 98 -8.10 -2.30 -4.44
CA TYR A 98 -8.40 -1.89 -5.81
C TYR A 98 -7.21 -1.15 -6.38
N GLU A 99 -6.80 -1.49 -7.59
CA GLU A 99 -5.77 -0.79 -8.36
C GLU A 99 -6.30 -0.51 -9.76
N HIS A 100 -5.93 0.63 -10.32
CA HIS A 100 -6.28 1.04 -11.68
C HIS A 100 -5.13 1.85 -12.26
N ILE A 101 -4.74 1.55 -13.50
CA ILE A 101 -3.65 2.24 -14.19
C ILE A 101 -4.19 3.56 -14.74
N ILE A 102 -3.60 4.67 -14.31
CA ILE A 102 -3.82 6.01 -14.88
C ILE A 102 -2.72 6.21 -15.93
N ARG A 103 -3.07 6.65 -17.14
CA ARG A 103 -2.16 6.90 -18.27
C ARG A 103 -2.33 8.32 -18.79
#